data_AF-A0AAE1E0L1-F1
#
_entry.id   AF-A0AAE1E0L1-F1
#
_cell.length_a   1.000
_cell.length_b   1.000
_cell.length_c   1.000
_cell.angle_alpha   90.00
_cell.angle_beta   90.00
_cell.angle_gamma   90.00
#
_symmetry.space_group_name_H-M   'P 1'
#
loop_
_entity.id
_entity.type
_entity.pdbx_description
1 polymer ?
#
loop_
_entity_poly.entity_id
_entity_poly.type
_entity_poly.pdbx_seq_one_letter_code
_entity_poly.pdbx_strand_id
1 'polypeptide(L)'
;MKRINMKPIIFIWAIAILLYVTDNHGAAAVGPEVIELDSENLGDNRVLVTWKLSAQTSPSVVDGFKILCRKLLNRSSKSRDTVQDTQVSAEGDGKYSAVLKLASKARYAIKVQPYGQGQDGHPSAPTFTHIGAKRSRLLTEIALTATPLSPTTVLISYDDSGKENLENVEFFFVKKGEMAWTQMYKDITPLRGEHSVVLAKLEGATTYLIAAKAWFIKTFKKSVTYVTTPGKAVPDTLCPKTSEELFFTEQHAEGGADTVDWSHWNISDVQGYQATVTYNVQGPSQRRTEVVYLPSEQTRLVFPEVGDTVDSVKVEPFDAFGFKGCALIECLNCAPEPTEPTGPTEPTEPTEPRKPTEPTEPTPSPADNCSTIVNHVSYTTGGSYSFLSDDSFTVVNHISYNVGQTYSFPSYGDPTIVNLVSYSTGTSSSFPSDGSSTIVNRVSYNSGQSYSFPSYSDPTIVNHVSYGNGPSYSFPSDECSIIANHGQRY
;
A
#
# COMPACT_ATOMS: atom_id res chain seq x y z
N MET A 1 3.42 27.08 62.47
CA MET A 1 3.81 26.76 61.08
C MET A 1 3.98 28.07 60.31
N LYS A 2 5.16 28.29 59.73
CA LYS A 2 5.56 29.53 59.03
C LYS A 2 4.73 29.72 57.76
N ARG A 3 4.07 30.88 57.62
CA ARG A 3 3.47 31.34 56.35
C ARG A 3 4.57 31.90 55.46
N ILE A 4 4.76 31.33 54.28
CA ILE A 4 5.59 31.91 53.21
C ILE A 4 4.69 32.83 52.40
N ASN A 5 5.13 34.09 52.32
CA ASN A 5 4.48 35.21 51.67
C ASN A 5 5.18 35.40 50.31
N MET A 6 4.55 35.02 49.20
CA MET A 6 5.08 35.25 47.85
C MET A 6 4.40 36.48 47.26
N LYS A 7 5.18 37.54 47.02
CA LYS A 7 4.80 38.70 46.21
C LYS A 7 5.05 38.39 44.73
N PRO A 8 4.17 38.80 43.80
CA PRO A 8 4.48 38.78 42.37
C PRO A 8 5.29 40.03 42.02
N ILE A 9 6.49 39.84 41.47
CA ILE A 9 7.36 40.92 41.00
C ILE A 9 7.63 40.68 39.51
N ILE A 10 7.10 41.60 38.69
CA ILE A 10 7.69 42.17 37.47
C ILE A 10 8.13 41.17 36.38
N PHE A 11 7.24 40.90 35.42
CA PHE A 11 7.60 40.23 34.15
C PHE A 11 6.81 40.74 32.93
N ILE A 12 6.45 42.03 32.89
CA ILE A 12 5.64 42.60 31.78
C ILE A 12 6.36 43.73 31.00
N TRP A 13 7.52 44.22 31.43
CA TRP A 13 8.18 45.35 30.74
C TRP A 13 9.29 44.97 29.74
N ALA A 14 9.62 43.69 29.57
CA ALA A 14 10.69 43.24 28.66
C ALA A 14 10.23 42.84 27.24
N ILE A 15 8.91 42.79 26.98
CA ILE A 15 8.37 42.35 25.67
C ILE A 15 8.00 43.54 24.76
N ALA A 16 7.89 44.75 25.29
CA ALA A 16 7.50 45.93 24.50
C ALA A 16 8.66 46.64 23.77
N ILE A 17 9.92 46.30 24.04
CA ILE A 17 11.09 46.95 23.41
C ILE A 17 11.62 46.16 22.19
N LEU A 18 11.13 44.93 21.95
CA LEU A 18 11.49 44.16 20.75
C LEU A 18 10.58 44.40 19.54
N LEU A 19 9.53 45.22 19.66
CA LEU A 19 8.55 45.46 18.59
C LEU A 19 8.55 46.89 18.03
N TYR A 20 9.53 47.73 18.37
CA TYR A 20 9.58 49.12 17.92
C TYR A 20 10.95 49.55 17.36
N VAL A 21 11.57 48.68 16.56
CA VAL A 21 12.63 49.06 15.61
C VAL A 21 12.44 48.23 14.33
N THR A 22 11.43 48.59 13.53
CA THR A 22 11.44 48.32 12.08
C THR A 22 11.49 49.68 11.40
N ASP A 23 12.67 50.29 11.49
CA ASP A 23 13.02 51.47 10.72
C ASP A 23 13.12 51.07 9.25
N ASN A 24 12.44 51.85 8.41
CA ASN A 24 12.45 51.82 6.95
C ASN A 24 13.86 52.13 6.41
N HIS A 25 14.79 51.20 6.53
CA HIS A 25 15.97 51.16 5.68
C HIS A 25 15.60 50.40 4.41
N GLY A 26 15.70 51.10 3.26
CA GLY A 26 15.28 50.61 1.95
C GLY A 26 15.65 49.15 1.75
N ALA A 27 14.65 48.34 1.39
CA ALA A 27 14.79 46.91 1.17
C ALA A 27 15.92 46.67 0.17
N ALA A 28 17.11 46.34 0.69
CA ALA A 28 18.19 45.84 -0.11
C ALA A 28 17.62 44.63 -0.85
N ALA A 29 17.74 44.64 -2.18
CA ALA A 29 17.21 43.58 -3.03
C ALA A 29 17.66 42.22 -2.46
N VAL A 30 16.71 41.49 -1.87
CA VAL A 30 16.97 40.19 -1.27
C VAL A 30 17.28 39.27 -2.43
N GLY A 31 18.55 38.89 -2.56
CA GLY A 31 18.99 37.98 -3.62
C GLY A 31 18.29 36.63 -3.51
N PRO A 32 18.37 35.80 -4.57
CA PRO A 32 17.76 34.47 -4.58
C PRO A 32 18.23 33.64 -3.36
N GLU A 33 17.30 33.05 -2.64
CA GLU A 33 17.55 32.25 -1.42
C GLU A 33 17.07 30.81 -1.60
N VAL A 34 17.83 29.85 -1.06
CA VAL A 34 17.53 28.42 -1.05
C VAL A 34 17.00 28.00 0.33
N ILE A 35 15.80 27.44 0.41
CA ILE A 35 15.07 27.21 1.68
C ILE A 35 14.89 25.72 2.08
N GLU A 36 15.12 24.76 1.19
CA GLU A 36 14.89 23.33 1.47
C GLU A 36 16.01 22.44 0.90
N LEU A 37 17.23 22.52 1.45
CA LEU A 37 18.36 21.71 0.98
C LEU A 37 18.38 20.33 1.65
N ASP A 38 18.31 19.26 0.86
CA ASP A 38 18.48 17.87 1.30
C ASP A 38 19.55 17.12 0.50
N SER A 39 20.08 16.03 1.06
CA SER A 39 21.05 15.17 0.40
C SER A 39 20.84 13.69 0.69
N GLU A 40 20.79 12.88 -0.35
CA GLU A 40 20.61 11.44 -0.31
C GLU A 40 21.83 10.72 -0.90
N ASN A 41 22.32 9.68 -0.22
CA ASN A 41 23.46 8.90 -0.70
C ASN A 41 22.98 7.81 -1.66
N LEU A 42 23.29 7.95 -2.95
CA LEU A 42 22.92 6.99 -4.00
C LEU A 42 23.88 5.78 -4.11
N GLY A 43 24.83 5.65 -3.19
CA GLY A 43 25.93 4.68 -3.29
C GLY A 43 26.98 5.07 -4.33
N ASP A 44 28.03 4.25 -4.46
CA ASP A 44 29.09 4.45 -5.47
C ASP A 44 29.70 5.85 -5.51
N ASN A 45 29.88 6.47 -4.34
CA ASN A 45 30.40 7.83 -4.22
C ASN A 45 29.51 8.91 -4.86
N ARG A 46 28.22 8.61 -5.07
CA ARG A 46 27.23 9.53 -5.62
C ARG A 46 26.28 10.02 -4.53
N VAL A 47 25.98 11.31 -4.55
CA VAL A 47 25.01 11.94 -3.66
C VAL A 47 24.02 12.72 -4.52
N LEU A 48 22.73 12.41 -4.39
CA LEU A 48 21.67 13.26 -4.90
C LEU A 48 21.50 14.42 -3.93
N VAL A 49 21.56 15.64 -4.45
CA VAL A 49 21.29 16.85 -3.68
C VAL A 49 20.06 17.49 -4.28
N THR A 50 19.05 17.75 -3.47
CA THR A 50 17.79 18.37 -3.91
C THR A 50 17.56 19.66 -3.14
N TRP A 51 17.05 20.69 -3.82
CA TRP A 51 16.74 21.96 -3.19
C TRP A 51 15.56 22.68 -3.81
N LYS A 52 14.99 23.65 -3.06
CA LYS A 52 14.02 24.63 -3.55
C LYS A 52 14.46 26.06 -3.31
N LEU A 53 14.03 26.94 -4.22
CA LEU A 53 14.12 28.38 -4.05
C LEU A 53 13.00 28.89 -3.13
N SER A 54 13.27 30.00 -2.45
CA SER A 54 12.25 30.74 -1.71
C SER A 54 11.11 31.16 -2.63
N ALA A 55 9.87 31.14 -2.13
CA ALA A 55 8.69 31.55 -2.89
C ALA A 55 8.77 33.00 -3.41
N GLN A 56 9.64 33.82 -2.82
CA GLN A 56 9.88 35.21 -3.25
C GLN A 56 10.88 35.31 -4.43
N THR A 57 11.57 34.22 -4.76
CA THR A 57 12.56 34.17 -5.84
C THR A 57 11.91 33.70 -7.13
N SER A 58 11.84 34.55 -8.14
CA SER A 58 11.41 34.12 -9.48
C SER A 58 12.49 33.20 -10.09
N PRO A 59 12.13 32.00 -10.59
CA PRO A 59 13.06 31.11 -11.28
C PRO A 59 13.78 31.75 -12.46
N SER A 60 13.14 32.73 -13.11
CA SER A 60 13.69 33.45 -14.27
C SER A 60 14.89 34.35 -13.94
N VAL A 61 15.17 34.60 -12.65
CA VAL A 61 16.29 35.46 -12.20
C VAL A 61 17.53 34.63 -11.86
N VAL A 62 17.43 33.30 -11.84
CA VAL A 62 18.52 32.39 -11.50
C VAL A 62 19.08 31.75 -12.77
N ASP A 63 20.33 32.08 -13.12
CA ASP A 63 21.03 31.54 -14.28
C ASP A 63 21.62 30.14 -14.00
N GLY A 64 21.83 29.81 -12.72
CA GLY A 64 22.32 28.49 -12.30
C GLY A 64 22.66 28.41 -10.82
N PHE A 65 23.35 27.32 -10.44
CA PHE A 65 23.70 27.03 -9.05
C PHE A 65 25.15 26.58 -8.91
N LYS A 66 25.77 27.06 -7.83
CA LYS A 66 27.06 26.61 -7.32
C LYS A 66 26.83 25.66 -6.15
N ILE A 67 27.31 24.43 -6.26
CA ILE A 67 27.26 23.47 -5.15
C ILE A 67 28.62 23.49 -4.44
N LEU A 68 28.63 23.99 -3.21
CA LEU A 68 29.82 24.13 -2.38
C LEU A 68 29.96 22.91 -1.48
N CYS A 69 30.99 22.10 -1.72
CA CYS A 69 31.25 20.89 -0.96
C CYS A 69 32.50 21.03 -0.09
N ARG A 70 32.33 20.92 1.24
CA ARG A 70 33.43 20.90 2.21
C ARG A 70 33.64 19.50 2.76
N LYS A 71 34.79 18.89 2.48
CA LYS A 71 35.20 17.65 3.14
C LYS A 71 35.57 17.94 4.60
N LEU A 72 34.86 17.35 5.55
CA LEU A 72 35.14 17.47 6.97
C LEU A 72 36.23 16.46 7.36
N LEU A 73 37.43 16.95 7.66
CA LEU A 73 38.55 16.14 8.12
C LEU A 73 38.54 16.09 9.66
N ASN A 74 38.83 14.92 10.24
CA ASN A 74 38.84 14.70 11.70
C ASN A 74 39.92 15.49 12.48
N ARG A 75 40.76 16.29 11.80
CA ARG A 75 41.78 17.14 12.41
C ARG A 75 41.75 18.51 11.76
N SER A 76 42.07 19.54 12.55
CA SER A 76 41.84 20.99 12.41
C SER A 76 42.26 21.70 11.12
N SER A 77 42.55 21.00 10.02
CA SER A 77 42.78 21.61 8.72
C SER A 77 41.47 22.19 8.17
N LYS A 78 41.42 23.51 8.01
CA LYS A 78 40.39 24.20 7.20
C LYS A 78 40.49 23.69 5.77
N SER A 79 39.61 22.76 5.38
CA SER A 79 39.47 22.38 3.97
C SER A 79 38.76 23.50 3.22
N ARG A 80 39.21 23.79 2.00
CA ARG A 80 38.52 24.73 1.10
C ARG A 80 37.28 24.05 0.53
N ASP A 81 36.25 24.86 0.29
CA ASP A 81 35.08 24.40 -0.44
C ASP A 81 35.48 24.09 -1.87
N THR A 82 35.11 22.90 -2.35
CA THR A 82 35.18 22.57 -3.77
C THR A 82 33.88 23.07 -4.39
N VAL A 83 33.98 23.89 -5.42
CA VAL A 83 32.83 24.41 -6.16
C VAL A 83 32.55 23.48 -7.33
N GLN A 84 31.31 23.03 -7.46
CA GLN A 84 30.80 22.40 -8.68
C GLN A 84 29.71 23.30 -9.25
N ASP A 85 29.97 23.84 -10.44
CA ASP A 85 28.96 24.57 -11.20
C ASP A 85 28.06 23.56 -11.90
N THR A 86 26.75 23.73 -11.74
CA THR A 86 25.77 22.88 -12.41
C THR A 86 24.66 23.74 -13.00
N GLN A 87 24.41 23.54 -14.29
CA GLN A 87 23.19 24.02 -14.91
C GLN A 87 22.11 22.96 -14.68
N VAL A 88 21.10 23.32 -13.91
CA VAL A 88 20.01 22.42 -13.54
C VAL A 88 18.70 23.10 -13.90
N SER A 89 17.87 22.41 -14.65
CA SER A 89 16.50 22.84 -14.90
C SER A 89 15.61 22.44 -13.73
N ALA A 90 14.63 23.28 -13.41
CA ALA A 90 13.63 22.92 -12.40
C ALA A 90 12.84 21.69 -12.86
N GLU A 91 12.60 20.76 -11.94
CA GLU A 91 11.60 19.72 -12.09
C GLU A 91 10.19 20.34 -12.03
N GLY A 92 9.17 19.63 -12.51
CA GLY A 92 7.80 20.16 -12.61
C GLY A 92 7.17 20.59 -11.28
N ASP A 93 7.77 20.20 -10.14
CA ASP A 93 7.34 20.59 -8.79
C ASP A 93 8.11 21.79 -8.21
N GLY A 94 8.97 22.44 -9.01
CA GLY A 94 9.81 23.56 -8.59
C GLY A 94 11.02 23.16 -7.76
N LYS A 95 11.34 21.87 -7.66
CA LYS A 95 12.62 21.40 -7.10
C LYS A 95 13.71 21.40 -8.14
N TYR A 96 14.93 21.53 -7.66
CA TYR A 96 16.15 21.37 -8.43
C TYR A 96 16.94 20.21 -7.83
N SER A 97 17.64 19.45 -8.67
CA SER A 97 18.41 18.30 -8.23
C SER A 97 19.76 18.16 -8.96
N ALA A 98 20.78 17.71 -8.26
CA ALA A 98 22.08 17.42 -8.87
C ALA A 98 22.72 16.20 -8.23
N VAL A 99 23.42 15.40 -9.04
CA VAL A 99 24.16 14.23 -8.56
C VAL A 99 25.64 14.58 -8.45
N LEU A 100 26.14 14.62 -7.21
CA LEU A 100 27.54 14.89 -6.91
C LEU A 100 28.35 13.60 -6.85
N LYS A 101 29.58 13.62 -7.38
CA LYS A 101 30.56 12.54 -7.19
C LYS A 101 31.60 12.94 -6.14
N LEU A 102 31.49 12.36 -4.94
CA LEU A 102 32.29 12.72 -3.76
C LEU A 102 33.25 11.60 -3.37
N ALA A 103 34.41 11.93 -2.78
CA ALA A 103 35.35 10.89 -2.38
C ALA A 103 34.79 10.01 -1.24
N SER A 104 34.99 8.70 -1.34
CA SER A 104 34.61 7.74 -0.30
C SER A 104 35.28 8.01 1.05
N LYS A 105 34.73 7.43 2.12
CA LYS A 105 35.24 7.45 3.50
C LYS A 105 35.38 8.87 4.07
N ALA A 106 34.40 9.72 3.83
CA ALA A 106 34.45 11.12 4.25
C ALA A 106 33.07 11.66 4.60
N ARG A 107 33.04 12.61 5.53
CA ARG A 107 31.86 13.45 5.80
C ARG A 107 31.97 14.73 4.99
N TYR A 108 30.86 15.20 4.44
CA TYR A 108 30.78 16.41 3.65
C TYR A 108 29.74 17.35 4.24
N ALA A 109 30.04 18.65 4.23
CA ALA A 109 29.04 19.71 4.36
C ALA A 109 28.77 20.24 2.95
N ILE A 110 27.52 20.21 2.52
CA ILE A 110 27.08 20.62 1.19
C ILE A 110 26.22 21.87 1.33
N LYS A 111 26.50 22.90 0.54
CA LYS A 111 25.65 24.10 0.41
C LYS A 111 25.32 24.33 -1.06
N VAL A 112 24.20 24.99 -1.30
CA VAL A 112 23.82 25.44 -2.65
C VAL A 112 23.75 26.95 -2.66
N GLN A 113 24.37 27.58 -3.65
CA GLN A 113 24.40 29.02 -3.83
C GLN A 113 23.86 29.34 -5.24
N PRO A 114 22.68 29.98 -5.36
CA PRO A 114 22.16 30.41 -6.65
C PRO A 114 23.01 31.55 -7.20
N TYR A 115 23.11 31.69 -8.52
CA TYR A 115 23.70 32.87 -9.17
C TYR A 115 22.83 33.32 -10.35
N GLY A 116 22.83 34.62 -10.63
CA GLY A 116 22.05 35.21 -11.71
C GLY A 116 22.41 36.67 -11.99
N GLN A 117 22.26 37.11 -13.24
CA GLN A 117 22.55 38.51 -13.66
C GLN A 117 23.93 39.03 -13.23
N GLY A 118 24.92 38.15 -13.19
CA GLY A 118 26.29 38.49 -12.79
C GLY A 118 26.52 38.67 -11.29
N GLN A 119 25.56 38.30 -10.44
CA GLN A 119 25.73 38.29 -8.98
C GLN A 119 25.50 36.89 -8.39
N ASP A 120 26.31 36.55 -7.40
CA ASP A 120 26.13 35.35 -6.60
C ASP A 120 25.15 35.64 -5.44
N GLY A 121 24.14 34.79 -5.29
CA GLY A 121 23.19 34.82 -4.17
C GLY A 121 23.83 34.33 -2.86
N HIS A 122 23.04 34.26 -1.79
CA HIS A 122 23.54 33.76 -0.51
C HIS A 122 23.58 32.22 -0.50
N PRO A 123 24.67 31.60 -0.01
CA PRO A 123 24.71 30.15 0.16
C PRO A 123 23.68 29.69 1.19
N SER A 124 23.04 28.56 0.92
CA SER A 124 22.14 27.90 1.86
C SER A 124 22.83 27.52 3.18
N ALA A 125 22.02 27.21 4.19
CA ALA A 125 22.49 26.42 5.33
C ALA A 125 23.09 25.08 4.84
N PRO A 126 24.17 24.57 5.45
CA PRO A 126 24.78 23.32 5.02
C PRO A 126 23.93 22.11 5.41
N THR A 127 23.80 21.15 4.49
CA THR A 127 23.40 19.77 4.81
C THR A 127 24.64 18.88 4.96
N PHE A 128 24.54 17.81 5.75
CA PHE A 128 25.67 16.95 6.07
C PHE A 128 25.43 15.52 5.60
N THR A 129 26.36 14.97 4.82
CA THR A 129 26.28 13.59 4.33
C THR A 129 27.58 12.82 4.56
N HIS A 130 27.48 11.51 4.72
CA HIS A 130 28.61 10.61 4.91
C HIS A 130 28.71 9.62 3.76
N ILE A 131 29.86 9.62 3.07
CA ILE A 131 30.15 8.70 1.99
C ILE A 131 30.97 7.55 2.57
N GLY A 132 30.36 6.37 2.66
CA GLY A 132 31.02 5.16 3.11
C GLY A 132 32.17 4.73 2.19
N ALA A 133 33.04 3.85 2.68
CA ALA A 133 33.94 3.11 1.79
C ALA A 133 33.10 2.34 0.77
N LYS A 134 33.53 2.31 -0.50
CA LYS A 134 33.03 1.36 -1.50
C LYS A 134 33.27 -0.06 -0.99
N ARG A 135 32.34 -0.59 -0.20
CA ARG A 135 32.15 -2.02 -0.04
C ARG A 135 31.05 -2.34 -1.01
N SER A 136 31.42 -2.91 -2.15
CA SER A 136 30.55 -3.67 -3.04
C SER A 136 30.04 -4.90 -2.29
N ARG A 137 29.31 -4.67 -1.21
CA ARG A 137 28.43 -5.63 -0.56
C ARG A 137 27.06 -5.05 -0.85
N LEU A 138 26.24 -5.81 -1.57
CA LEU A 138 24.81 -5.58 -1.74
C LEU A 138 24.31 -4.92 -0.45
N LEU A 139 24.01 -3.62 -0.53
CA LEU A 139 23.55 -2.89 0.63
C LEU A 139 22.24 -3.58 1.00
N THR A 140 22.18 -4.20 2.17
CA THR A 140 20.91 -4.67 2.71
C THR A 140 19.99 -3.46 2.77
N GLU A 141 19.03 -3.42 1.86
CA GLU A 141 17.95 -2.45 1.85
C GLU A 141 16.75 -3.14 2.47
N ILE A 142 16.06 -2.39 3.33
CA ILE A 142 14.76 -2.80 3.82
C ILE A 142 13.72 -2.20 2.88
N ALA A 143 13.05 -3.02 2.10
CA ALA A 143 11.90 -2.58 1.33
C ALA A 143 10.69 -2.50 2.28
N LEU A 144 9.95 -1.41 2.25
CA LEU A 144 8.78 -1.21 3.10
C LEU A 144 7.53 -1.10 2.24
N THR A 145 6.52 -1.89 2.58
CA THR A 145 5.20 -1.90 1.95
C THR A 145 4.14 -1.65 3.02
N ALA A 146 3.09 -0.93 2.67
CA ALA A 146 1.99 -0.63 3.58
C ALA A 146 0.68 -0.77 2.82
N THR A 147 -0.15 -1.72 3.24
CA THR A 147 -1.46 -2.01 2.67
C THR A 147 -2.53 -1.56 3.65
N PRO A 148 -3.47 -0.69 3.26
CA PRO A 148 -4.59 -0.37 4.13
C PRO A 148 -5.53 -1.59 4.24
N LEU A 149 -5.80 -2.03 5.47
CA LEU A 149 -6.75 -3.12 5.72
C LEU A 149 -8.16 -2.58 5.96
N SER A 150 -8.28 -1.54 6.78
CA SER A 150 -9.55 -0.88 7.12
C SER A 150 -9.37 0.63 7.21
N PRO A 151 -10.46 1.40 7.42
CA PRO A 151 -10.36 2.84 7.66
C PRO A 151 -9.46 3.22 8.85
N THR A 152 -9.22 2.28 9.77
CA THR A 152 -8.44 2.54 10.99
C THR A 152 -7.22 1.65 11.12
N THR A 153 -6.90 0.83 10.10
CA THR A 153 -5.86 -0.20 10.20
C THR A 153 -5.06 -0.34 8.90
N VAL A 154 -3.76 -0.55 9.04
CA VAL A 154 -2.80 -0.74 7.95
C VAL A 154 -1.91 -1.93 8.29
N LEU A 155 -1.73 -2.84 7.34
CA LEU A 155 -0.69 -3.86 7.39
C LEU A 155 0.60 -3.28 6.83
N ILE A 156 1.65 -3.27 7.64
CA ILE A 156 2.99 -2.87 7.24
C ILE A 156 3.78 -4.15 7.03
N SER A 157 4.30 -4.38 5.83
CA SER A 157 5.23 -5.48 5.57
C SER A 157 6.57 -4.93 5.13
N TYR A 158 7.67 -5.57 5.52
CA TYR A 158 9.01 -5.26 5.08
C TYR A 158 9.68 -6.46 4.43
N ASP A 159 10.81 -6.25 3.77
CA ASP A 159 11.63 -7.32 3.21
C ASP A 159 13.10 -6.91 3.42
N ASP A 160 13.88 -7.80 4.03
CA ASP A 160 15.31 -7.62 4.29
C ASP A 160 16.16 -8.49 3.35
N SER A 161 16.08 -8.20 2.05
CA SER A 161 16.81 -8.90 0.96
C SER A 161 18.36 -9.00 1.06
N GLY A 162 18.98 -8.60 2.17
CA GLY A 162 20.42 -8.61 2.36
C GLY A 162 20.95 -9.67 3.33
N LYS A 163 22.26 -9.90 3.26
CA LYS A 163 22.95 -10.96 4.04
C LYS A 163 23.31 -10.54 5.47
N GLU A 164 22.88 -9.36 5.91
CA GLU A 164 23.19 -8.85 7.24
C GLU A 164 22.06 -9.22 8.20
N ASN A 165 22.39 -9.77 9.37
CA ASN A 165 21.38 -10.12 10.37
C ASN A 165 20.69 -8.85 10.88
N LEU A 166 19.39 -8.78 10.64
CA LEU A 166 18.52 -7.75 11.17
C LEU A 166 18.29 -8.02 12.66
N GLU A 167 18.61 -7.04 13.52
CA GLU A 167 18.44 -7.18 14.98
C GLU A 167 17.07 -6.67 15.45
N ASN A 168 16.60 -5.57 14.86
CA ASN A 168 15.35 -4.93 15.27
C ASN A 168 14.82 -4.00 14.15
N VAL A 169 13.51 -3.82 14.06
CA VAL A 169 12.88 -2.79 13.21
C VAL A 169 11.98 -1.91 14.07
N GLU A 170 12.29 -0.62 14.13
CA GLU A 170 11.44 0.39 14.76
C GLU A 170 10.55 1.05 13.70
N PHE A 171 9.24 1.06 13.92
CA PHE A 171 8.29 1.73 13.02
C PHE A 171 7.82 3.06 13.59
N PHE A 172 7.68 4.04 12.70
CA PHE A 172 7.20 5.39 12.98
C PHE A 172 6.16 5.76 11.95
N PHE A 173 5.17 6.55 12.34
CA PHE A 173 4.21 7.10 11.40
C PHE A 173 3.86 8.55 11.73
N VAL A 174 3.48 9.31 10.71
CA VAL A 174 2.97 10.68 10.85
C VAL A 174 1.87 10.91 9.81
N LYS A 175 0.84 11.65 10.18
CA LYS A 175 -0.21 12.06 9.25
C LYS A 175 0.36 13.05 8.23
N LYS A 176 -0.03 12.93 6.96
CA LYS A 176 0.42 13.85 5.91
C LYS A 176 0.05 15.30 6.28
N GLY A 177 1.06 16.17 6.35
CA GLY A 177 0.91 17.57 6.75
C GLY A 177 1.23 17.86 8.22
N GLU A 178 1.39 16.83 9.06
CA GLU A 178 1.85 16.97 10.44
C GLU A 178 3.38 16.79 10.54
N MET A 179 3.98 17.33 11.61
CA MET A 179 5.42 17.22 11.88
C MET A 179 5.76 16.25 13.03
N ALA A 180 4.76 15.84 13.81
CA ALA A 180 4.97 15.01 15.00
C ALA A 180 4.91 13.52 14.64
N TRP A 181 6.07 12.87 14.64
CA TRP A 181 6.16 11.43 14.44
C TRP A 181 5.70 10.67 15.68
N THR A 182 4.82 9.69 15.48
CA THR A 182 4.43 8.71 16.49
C THR A 182 5.23 7.44 16.29
N GLN A 183 5.98 7.02 17.30
CA GLN A 183 6.65 5.73 17.27
C GLN A 183 5.70 4.63 17.75
N MET A 184 5.72 3.50 17.04
CA MET A 184 4.93 2.33 17.40
C MET A 184 5.61 1.61 18.56
N TYR A 185 5.01 1.69 19.74
CA TYR A 185 5.56 1.11 20.98
C TYR A 185 4.66 0.07 21.64
N LYS A 186 3.54 -0.32 21.02
CA LYS A 186 2.52 -1.13 21.70
C LYS A 186 1.70 -1.95 20.70
N ASP A 187 1.44 -3.20 21.09
CA ASP A 187 0.63 -4.20 20.36
C ASP A 187 1.23 -4.66 19.03
N ILE A 188 2.56 -4.84 18.96
CA ILE A 188 3.16 -5.61 17.87
C ILE A 188 2.78 -7.06 18.12
N THR A 189 1.77 -7.55 17.42
CA THR A 189 1.59 -9.00 17.25
C THR A 189 2.40 -9.36 16.01
N PRO A 190 3.64 -9.89 16.17
CA PRO A 190 4.40 -10.34 15.02
C PRO A 190 3.59 -11.45 14.34
N LEU A 191 3.13 -11.20 13.12
CA LEU A 191 2.57 -12.25 12.28
C LEU A 191 3.75 -13.13 11.83
N ARG A 192 3.60 -14.46 11.91
CA ARG A 192 4.70 -15.38 11.61
C ARG A 192 5.06 -15.28 10.12
N GLY A 193 6.34 -15.10 9.87
CA GLY A 193 6.88 -14.52 8.64
C GLY A 193 7.71 -13.25 8.91
N GLU A 194 7.90 -12.85 10.19
CA GLU A 194 8.80 -11.82 10.81
C GLU A 194 8.84 -10.42 10.20
N HIS A 195 8.30 -10.24 9.01
CA HIS A 195 8.42 -9.05 8.24
C HIS A 195 7.10 -8.31 8.11
N SER A 196 6.16 -8.46 9.05
CA SER A 196 4.93 -7.66 9.03
C SER A 196 4.40 -7.27 10.42
N VAL A 197 3.76 -6.11 10.48
CA VAL A 197 3.17 -5.50 11.68
C VAL A 197 1.87 -4.80 11.29
N VAL A 198 0.83 -4.91 12.11
CA VAL A 198 -0.42 -4.16 11.91
C VAL A 198 -0.40 -2.86 12.72
N LEU A 199 -0.61 -1.75 12.04
CA LEU A 199 -0.81 -0.44 12.62
C LEU A 199 -2.32 -0.15 12.72
N ALA A 200 -2.85 -0.06 13.95
CA ALA A 200 -4.27 0.16 14.22
C ALA A 200 -4.55 1.56 14.81
N LYS A 201 -5.83 1.88 15.02
CA LYS A 201 -6.33 3.15 15.60
C LYS A 201 -5.98 4.38 14.76
N LEU A 202 -5.92 4.21 13.45
CA LEU A 202 -5.75 5.30 12.49
C LEU A 202 -7.08 6.01 12.20
N GLU A 203 -7.00 7.20 11.62
CA GLU A 203 -8.14 7.91 11.07
C GLU A 203 -8.41 7.42 9.64
N GLY A 204 -9.70 7.32 9.26
CA GLY A 204 -10.11 7.00 7.89
C GLY A 204 -9.85 8.15 6.92
N ALA A 205 -9.80 7.84 5.62
CA ALA A 205 -9.53 8.78 4.52
C ALA A 205 -8.27 9.62 4.74
N THR A 206 -7.25 9.05 5.40
CA THR A 206 -6.07 9.80 5.83
C THR A 206 -4.81 9.18 5.24
N THR A 207 -3.98 10.00 4.60
CA THR A 207 -2.65 9.59 4.16
C THR A 207 -1.66 9.65 5.31
N TYR A 208 -0.99 8.55 5.57
CA TYR A 208 0.10 8.41 6.53
C TYR A 208 1.42 8.22 5.81
N LEU A 209 2.46 8.85 6.35
CA LEU A 209 3.85 8.57 6.06
C LEU A 209 4.35 7.56 7.10
N ILE A 210 4.82 6.41 6.67
CA ILE A 210 5.31 5.34 7.53
C ILE A 210 6.81 5.19 7.28
N ALA A 211 7.60 5.24 8.34
CA ALA A 211 9.04 5.03 8.29
C ALA A 211 9.42 3.80 9.12
N ALA A 212 10.28 2.97 8.56
CA ALA A 212 10.93 1.87 9.26
C ALA A 212 12.40 2.21 9.48
N LYS A 213 12.90 1.94 10.68
CA LYS A 213 14.31 2.06 11.05
C LYS A 213 14.81 0.69 11.48
N ALA A 214 15.48 0.03 10.55
CA ALA A 214 16.05 -1.30 10.71
C ALA A 214 17.45 -1.21 11.30
N TRP A 215 17.67 -1.84 12.44
CA TRP A 215 18.97 -1.93 13.10
C TRP A 215 19.67 -3.23 12.72
N PHE A 216 20.89 -3.09 12.21
CA PHE A 216 21.86 -4.17 11.99
C PHE A 216 23.00 -3.96 12.99
N ILE A 217 23.77 -5.02 13.28
CA ILE A 217 24.84 -5.07 14.31
C ILE A 217 25.67 -3.79 14.47
N LYS A 218 25.95 -3.05 13.39
CA LYS A 218 26.77 -1.81 13.43
C LYS A 218 26.17 -0.60 12.74
N THR A 219 25.01 -0.72 12.11
CA THR A 219 24.43 0.33 11.27
C THR A 219 22.91 0.22 11.30
N PHE A 220 22.22 1.34 11.16
CA PHE A 220 20.79 1.29 10.88
C PHE A 220 20.52 1.72 9.43
N LYS A 221 19.41 1.23 8.88
CA LYS A 221 18.82 1.66 7.62
C LYS A 221 17.46 2.26 7.89
N LYS A 222 17.05 3.16 7.00
CA LYS A 222 15.74 3.77 7.03
C LYS A 222 15.05 3.49 5.69
N SER A 223 13.76 3.21 5.75
CA SER A 223 12.89 3.10 4.58
C SER A 223 11.59 3.80 4.91
N VAL A 224 10.97 4.40 3.91
CA VAL A 224 9.78 5.23 4.07
C VAL A 224 8.79 4.86 2.97
N THR A 225 7.52 4.74 3.35
CA THR A 225 6.42 4.47 2.42
C THR A 225 5.20 5.31 2.80
N TYR A 226 4.23 5.40 1.89
CA TYR A 226 2.98 6.12 2.09
C TYR A 226 1.82 5.15 2.00
N VAL A 227 0.81 5.36 2.83
CA VAL A 227 -0.44 4.62 2.75
C VAL A 227 -1.60 5.58 2.97
N THR A 228 -2.71 5.39 2.26
CA THR A 228 -3.94 6.12 2.53
C THR A 228 -4.96 5.14 3.05
N THR A 229 -5.42 5.34 4.28
CA THR A 229 -6.54 4.56 4.83
C THR A 229 -7.80 4.85 4.01
N PRO A 230 -8.64 3.86 3.71
CA PRO A 230 -9.92 4.11 3.09
C PRO A 230 -10.77 5.03 3.95
N GLY A 231 -11.68 5.79 3.34
CA GLY A 231 -12.69 6.55 4.09
C GLY A 231 -13.53 5.62 4.97
N LYS A 232 -14.28 6.19 5.92
CA LYS A 232 -15.33 5.42 6.59
C LYS A 232 -16.17 4.77 5.50
N ALA A 233 -16.10 3.45 5.39
CA ALA A 233 -17.00 2.71 4.53
C ALA A 233 -18.42 3.13 4.92
N VAL A 234 -19.29 3.27 3.91
CA VAL A 234 -20.74 3.34 4.13
C VAL A 234 -21.09 2.20 5.10
N PRO A 235 -21.81 2.47 6.19
CA PRO A 235 -21.98 1.52 7.28
C PRO A 235 -22.43 0.16 6.76
N ASP A 236 -21.63 -0.86 7.08
CA ASP A 236 -21.95 -2.27 7.12
C ASP A 236 -23.15 -2.66 6.24
N THR A 237 -22.92 -2.76 4.93
CA THR A 237 -23.59 -3.87 4.25
C THR A 237 -22.94 -5.11 4.84
N LEU A 238 -23.60 -5.64 5.89
CA LEU A 238 -23.32 -6.90 6.59
C LEU A 238 -22.53 -7.81 5.68
N CYS A 239 -21.33 -8.22 6.14
CA CYS A 239 -20.38 -9.06 5.41
C CYS A 239 -21.09 -9.82 4.31
N PRO A 240 -20.82 -9.50 3.01
CA PRO A 240 -21.54 -10.16 1.93
C PRO A 240 -21.41 -11.64 2.21
N LYS A 241 -22.55 -12.30 2.51
CA LYS A 241 -22.58 -13.71 2.90
C LYS A 241 -21.96 -14.47 1.74
N THR A 242 -20.65 -14.69 1.80
CA THR A 242 -19.95 -15.58 0.90
C THR A 242 -20.60 -16.93 1.12
N SER A 243 -21.11 -17.55 0.04
CA SER A 243 -22.02 -18.70 0.09
C SER A 243 -21.40 -19.98 0.68
N GLU A 244 -20.15 -19.94 1.10
CA GLU A 244 -19.57 -20.94 1.98
C GLU A 244 -19.78 -20.44 3.40
N GLU A 245 -20.84 -20.93 4.05
CA GLU A 245 -21.05 -20.72 5.47
C GLU A 245 -19.80 -21.16 6.21
N LEU A 246 -19.11 -20.19 6.78
CA LEU A 246 -17.90 -20.41 7.54
C LEU A 246 -18.34 -21.01 8.88
N PHE A 247 -18.52 -22.34 8.90
CA PHE A 247 -18.99 -23.06 10.07
C PHE A 247 -17.90 -23.09 11.14
N PHE A 248 -18.21 -22.62 12.33
CA PHE A 248 -17.31 -22.83 13.46
C PHE A 248 -17.65 -24.15 14.12
N THR A 249 -16.61 -24.91 14.49
CA THR A 249 -16.81 -26.06 15.36
C THR A 249 -16.65 -25.58 16.79
N GLU A 250 -17.76 -25.45 17.51
CA GLU A 250 -17.72 -25.31 18.96
C GLU A 250 -17.19 -26.63 19.54
N GLN A 251 -15.96 -26.61 20.04
CA GLN A 251 -15.42 -27.71 20.82
C GLN A 251 -15.32 -27.25 22.26
N HIS A 252 -16.24 -27.72 23.10
CA HIS A 252 -15.99 -27.81 24.53
C HIS A 252 -14.89 -28.87 24.72
N ALA A 253 -13.65 -28.41 24.89
CA ALA A 253 -12.56 -29.30 25.21
C ALA A 253 -12.78 -29.93 26.60
N GLU A 254 -12.32 -31.16 26.82
CA GLU A 254 -12.18 -31.75 28.15
C GLU A 254 -11.25 -30.86 28.99
N GLY A 255 -11.82 -29.90 29.71
CA GLY A 255 -11.10 -28.80 30.35
C GLY A 255 -11.82 -27.45 30.38
N GLY A 256 -13.01 -27.33 29.78
CA GLY A 256 -13.93 -26.21 29.99
C GLY A 256 -13.65 -24.93 29.19
N ALA A 257 -12.58 -24.90 28.40
CA ALA A 257 -12.29 -23.75 27.53
C ALA A 257 -13.15 -23.77 26.26
N ASP A 258 -13.79 -22.64 25.96
CA ASP A 258 -14.47 -22.42 24.70
C ASP A 258 -13.44 -22.22 23.58
N THR A 259 -13.65 -22.86 22.44
CA THR A 259 -12.76 -22.75 21.28
C THR A 259 -13.53 -22.38 20.02
N VAL A 260 -12.93 -21.49 19.24
CA VAL A 260 -13.43 -21.07 17.94
C VAL A 260 -12.40 -21.51 16.89
N ASP A 261 -12.79 -22.44 16.03
CA ASP A 261 -11.93 -23.06 15.03
C ASP A 261 -12.44 -22.77 13.61
N TRP A 262 -11.56 -22.26 12.75
CA TRP A 262 -11.78 -22.01 11.32
C TRP A 262 -10.73 -22.69 10.44
N SER A 263 -10.12 -23.78 10.91
CA SER A 263 -9.10 -24.57 10.19
C SER A 263 -9.58 -25.16 8.87
N HIS A 264 -10.89 -25.30 8.66
CA HIS A 264 -11.46 -25.72 7.39
C HIS A 264 -11.43 -24.63 6.32
N TRP A 265 -11.12 -23.38 6.67
CA TRP A 265 -10.97 -22.30 5.69
C TRP A 265 -9.68 -22.50 4.89
N ASN A 266 -9.80 -23.13 3.73
CA ASN A 266 -8.69 -23.27 2.79
C ASN A 266 -8.65 -22.07 1.83
N ILE A 267 -8.47 -20.87 2.38
CA ILE A 267 -8.41 -19.64 1.59
C ILE A 267 -6.96 -19.42 1.14
N SER A 268 -6.71 -19.47 -0.16
CA SER A 268 -5.38 -19.18 -0.69
C SER A 268 -4.96 -17.74 -0.44
N ASP A 269 -3.67 -17.53 -0.27
CA ASP A 269 -3.03 -16.21 -0.19
C ASP A 269 -3.43 -15.37 1.03
N VAL A 270 -4.03 -15.97 2.06
CA VAL A 270 -4.29 -15.29 3.33
C VAL A 270 -2.98 -15.07 4.08
N GLN A 271 -2.73 -13.83 4.48
CA GLN A 271 -1.57 -13.45 5.30
C GLN A 271 -1.88 -13.54 6.80
N GLY A 272 -3.15 -13.38 7.17
CA GLY A 272 -3.60 -13.55 8.55
C GLY A 272 -5.10 -13.35 8.71
N TYR A 273 -5.54 -13.34 9.96
CA TYR A 273 -6.94 -13.13 10.33
C TYR A 273 -7.06 -11.99 11.32
N GLN A 274 -8.05 -11.13 11.16
CA GLN A 274 -8.50 -10.24 12.22
C GLN A 274 -9.67 -10.92 12.93
N ALA A 275 -9.51 -11.22 14.21
CA ALA A 275 -10.58 -11.68 15.08
C ALA A 275 -11.08 -10.52 15.94
N THR A 276 -12.36 -10.17 15.82
CA THR A 276 -13.06 -9.24 16.70
C THR A 276 -13.89 -10.05 17.68
N VAL A 277 -13.50 -10.03 18.95
CA VAL A 277 -14.14 -10.79 20.02
C VAL A 277 -14.92 -9.82 20.90
N THR A 278 -16.22 -10.03 21.04
CA THR A 278 -17.06 -9.30 21.98
C THR A 278 -17.32 -10.16 23.20
N TYR A 279 -16.82 -9.71 24.36
CA TYR A 279 -17.04 -10.32 25.65
C TYR A 279 -18.19 -9.64 26.39
N ASN A 280 -18.92 -10.43 27.17
CA ASN A 280 -19.92 -10.00 28.13
C ASN A 280 -19.31 -10.14 29.53
N VAL A 281 -18.94 -9.00 30.12
CA VAL A 281 -18.07 -8.94 31.30
C VAL A 281 -18.85 -9.14 32.60
N GLN A 282 -20.10 -8.66 32.69
CA GLN A 282 -20.97 -8.77 33.90
C GLN A 282 -22.47 -8.59 33.58
N GLY A 283 -22.95 -9.15 32.46
CA GLY A 283 -24.32 -9.01 31.98
C GLY A 283 -24.46 -8.10 30.75
N PRO A 284 -25.63 -8.09 30.08
CA PRO A 284 -25.81 -7.58 28.72
C PRO A 284 -25.51 -6.09 28.54
N SER A 285 -25.39 -5.33 29.62
CA SER A 285 -25.07 -3.89 29.60
C SER A 285 -23.58 -3.57 29.57
N GLN A 286 -22.69 -4.55 29.81
CA GLN A 286 -21.24 -4.35 29.81
C GLN A 286 -20.56 -5.27 28.79
N ARG A 287 -20.52 -4.81 27.54
CA ARG A 287 -19.79 -5.46 26.45
C ARG A 287 -18.40 -4.86 26.31
N ARG A 288 -17.37 -5.71 26.22
CA ARG A 288 -15.99 -5.34 25.84
C ARG A 288 -15.70 -5.94 24.48
N THR A 289 -15.19 -5.15 23.55
CA THR A 289 -14.74 -5.66 22.24
C THR A 289 -13.23 -5.59 22.16
N GLU A 290 -12.60 -6.72 21.80
CA GLU A 290 -11.18 -6.84 21.54
C GLU A 290 -10.96 -7.19 20.09
N VAL A 291 -9.91 -6.63 19.49
CA VAL A 291 -9.50 -6.95 18.12
C VAL A 291 -8.11 -7.56 18.20
N VAL A 292 -7.98 -8.78 17.67
CA VAL A 292 -6.75 -9.57 17.68
C VAL A 292 -6.37 -9.88 16.23
N TYR A 293 -5.10 -9.69 15.88
CA TYR A 293 -4.57 -10.10 14.58
C TYR A 293 -3.79 -11.39 14.74
N LEU A 294 -4.12 -12.39 13.94
CA LEU A 294 -3.62 -13.75 14.02
C LEU A 294 -2.88 -14.10 12.73
N PRO A 295 -1.78 -14.87 12.80
CA PRO A 295 -1.09 -15.36 11.61
C PRO A 295 -1.97 -16.35 10.84
N SER A 296 -1.68 -16.55 9.55
CA SER A 296 -2.43 -17.47 8.67
C SER A 296 -2.45 -18.93 9.16
N GLU A 297 -1.42 -19.36 9.88
CA GLU A 297 -1.32 -20.69 10.49
C GLU A 297 -2.20 -20.84 11.73
N GLN A 298 -2.59 -19.73 12.37
CA GLN A 298 -3.44 -19.75 13.55
C GLN A 298 -4.90 -19.69 13.12
N THR A 299 -5.49 -20.87 12.99
CA THR A 299 -6.89 -21.04 12.62
C THR A 299 -7.79 -21.40 13.81
N ARG A 300 -7.32 -21.12 15.03
CA ARG A 300 -8.03 -21.41 16.26
C ARG A 300 -7.79 -20.34 17.32
N LEU A 301 -8.87 -19.92 17.98
CA LEU A 301 -8.87 -19.14 19.20
C LEU A 301 -9.34 -19.98 20.38
N VAL A 302 -8.64 -19.88 21.50
CA VAL A 302 -9.00 -20.54 22.75
C VAL A 302 -9.30 -19.45 23.76
N PHE A 303 -10.50 -19.51 24.33
CA PHE A 303 -10.93 -18.59 25.36
C PHE A 303 -10.78 -19.29 26.72
N PRO A 304 -9.89 -18.81 27.60
CA PRO A 304 -9.76 -19.40 28.92
C PRO A 304 -11.04 -19.21 29.73
N GLU A 305 -11.37 -20.15 30.63
CA GLU A 305 -12.42 -20.00 31.64
C GLU A 305 -12.05 -18.87 32.62
N VAL A 306 -12.29 -17.63 32.20
CA VAL A 306 -12.24 -16.44 33.04
C VAL A 306 -13.62 -15.84 32.95
N GLY A 307 -14.14 -15.28 34.04
CA GLY A 307 -15.57 -14.96 34.21
C GLY A 307 -16.27 -14.05 33.18
N ASP A 308 -15.59 -13.65 32.10
CA ASP A 308 -16.16 -13.02 30.92
C ASP A 308 -16.67 -14.11 29.95
N THR A 309 -17.96 -14.05 29.59
CA THR A 309 -18.51 -14.95 28.55
C THR A 309 -18.28 -14.35 27.17
N VAL A 310 -17.97 -15.16 26.17
CA VAL A 310 -17.85 -14.67 24.79
C VAL A 310 -19.25 -14.55 24.17
N ASP A 311 -19.61 -13.34 23.78
CA ASP A 311 -20.90 -13.02 23.15
C ASP A 311 -20.83 -13.28 21.65
N SER A 312 -19.82 -12.75 20.97
CA SER A 312 -19.63 -12.98 19.53
C SER A 312 -18.16 -12.98 19.13
N VAL A 313 -17.86 -13.71 18.05
CA VAL A 313 -16.54 -13.75 17.42
C VAL A 313 -16.71 -13.53 15.92
N LYS A 314 -16.12 -12.44 15.43
CA LYS A 314 -16.02 -12.14 14.00
C LYS A 314 -14.60 -12.43 13.52
N VAL A 315 -14.42 -13.30 12.54
CA VAL A 315 -13.09 -13.58 11.94
C VAL A 315 -13.07 -13.09 10.50
N GLU A 316 -12.07 -12.27 10.17
CA GLU A 316 -11.90 -11.61 8.87
C GLU A 316 -10.51 -11.98 8.30
N PRO A 317 -10.42 -12.88 7.30
CA PRO A 317 -9.16 -13.18 6.65
C PRO A 317 -8.71 -11.96 5.85
N PHE A 318 -7.40 -11.67 5.86
CA PHE A 318 -6.82 -10.58 5.08
C PHE A 318 -5.56 -11.02 4.33
N ASP A 319 -5.28 -10.32 3.24
CA ASP A 319 -4.07 -10.45 2.45
C ASP A 319 -3.44 -9.08 2.12
N ALA A 320 -2.50 -9.07 1.17
CA ALA A 320 -1.84 -7.86 0.70
C ALA A 320 -2.77 -6.84 0.01
N PHE A 321 -4.03 -7.20 -0.24
CA PHE A 321 -5.05 -6.37 -0.89
C PHE A 321 -6.20 -5.97 0.04
N GLY A 322 -6.25 -6.48 1.28
CA GLY A 322 -7.26 -6.13 2.29
C GLY A 322 -8.01 -7.35 2.82
N PHE A 323 -9.24 -7.14 3.35
CA PHE A 323 -10.08 -8.23 3.86
C PHE A 323 -10.76 -9.01 2.73
N LYS A 324 -10.78 -10.34 2.84
CA LYS A 324 -11.39 -11.26 1.86
C LYS A 324 -12.83 -11.68 2.19
N GLY A 325 -13.39 -11.18 3.27
CA GLY A 325 -14.73 -11.55 3.76
C GLY A 325 -14.78 -11.58 5.29
N CYS A 326 -15.87 -12.07 5.86
CA CYS A 326 -15.92 -12.37 7.29
C CYS A 326 -16.84 -13.55 7.61
N ALA A 327 -16.55 -14.21 8.72
CA ALA A 327 -17.50 -15.04 9.44
C ALA A 327 -17.84 -14.37 10.76
N LEU A 328 -19.10 -14.47 11.18
CA LEU A 328 -19.56 -14.00 12.47
C LEU A 328 -20.27 -15.15 13.19
N ILE A 329 -19.80 -15.49 14.38
CA ILE A 329 -20.58 -16.25 15.35
C ILE A 329 -21.23 -15.23 16.27
N GLU A 330 -22.55 -15.21 16.29
CA GLU A 330 -23.30 -14.57 17.36
C GLU A 330 -23.60 -15.63 18.42
N CYS A 331 -23.59 -15.22 19.69
CA CYS A 331 -24.18 -15.96 20.79
C CYS A 331 -23.52 -17.34 21.10
N LEU A 332 -22.19 -17.38 21.31
CA LEU A 332 -21.45 -18.62 21.68
C LEU A 332 -22.01 -19.35 22.91
N ASN A 333 -22.65 -18.63 23.84
CA ASN A 333 -23.23 -19.19 25.07
C ASN A 333 -24.75 -18.96 25.18
N CYS A 334 -25.42 -18.65 24.07
CA CYS A 334 -26.88 -18.56 24.09
C CYS A 334 -27.42 -19.99 24.04
N ALA A 335 -27.74 -20.52 25.22
CA ALA A 335 -28.59 -21.70 25.31
C ALA A 335 -29.75 -21.50 24.31
N PRO A 336 -30.00 -22.45 23.40
CA PRO A 336 -31.13 -22.31 22.48
C PRO A 336 -32.35 -22.03 23.34
N GLU A 337 -33.08 -20.94 23.05
CA GLU A 337 -34.32 -20.67 23.76
C GLU A 337 -35.10 -21.99 23.78
N PRO A 338 -35.55 -22.47 24.96
CA PRO A 338 -36.23 -23.74 25.06
C PRO A 338 -37.40 -23.67 24.09
N THR A 339 -37.31 -24.42 22.99
CA THR A 339 -38.39 -24.50 22.01
C THR A 339 -39.65 -24.79 22.80
N GLU A 340 -40.57 -23.82 22.87
CA GLU A 340 -41.83 -24.04 23.58
C GLU A 340 -42.41 -25.36 23.03
N PRO A 341 -42.80 -26.30 23.89
CA PRO A 341 -43.28 -27.59 23.44
C PRO A 341 -44.41 -27.33 22.45
N THR A 342 -44.16 -27.69 21.18
CA THR A 342 -45.17 -27.56 20.14
C THR A 342 -46.35 -28.40 20.64
N GLY A 343 -47.47 -27.74 20.96
CA GLY A 343 -48.67 -28.44 21.40
C GLY A 343 -48.99 -29.57 20.42
N PRO A 344 -49.63 -30.65 20.87
CA PRO A 344 -49.94 -31.79 20.01
C PRO A 344 -50.65 -31.29 18.75
N THR A 345 -50.02 -31.47 17.60
CA THR A 345 -50.61 -31.13 16.30
C THR A 345 -51.84 -32.02 16.14
N GLU A 346 -53.03 -31.42 16.09
CA GLU A 346 -54.25 -32.17 15.79
C GLU A 346 -54.09 -32.88 14.44
N PRO A 347 -54.53 -34.14 14.33
CA PRO A 347 -54.42 -34.90 13.09
C PRO A 347 -55.21 -34.18 11.99
N THR A 348 -54.49 -33.65 11.00
CA THR A 348 -55.11 -33.07 9.82
C THR A 348 -55.72 -34.20 9.00
N GLU A 349 -57.01 -34.10 8.69
CA GLU A 349 -57.69 -35.06 7.80
C GLU A 349 -56.97 -35.12 6.43
N PRO A 350 -56.92 -36.31 5.80
CA PRO A 350 -56.21 -36.48 4.54
C PRO A 350 -56.85 -35.64 3.43
N THR A 351 -56.13 -34.62 2.97
CA THR A 351 -56.50 -33.84 1.79
C THR A 351 -56.43 -34.73 0.54
N GLU A 352 -57.52 -34.80 -0.21
CA GLU A 352 -57.57 -35.54 -1.48
C GLU A 352 -56.49 -35.05 -2.48
N PRO A 353 -55.90 -35.95 -3.28
CA PRO A 353 -54.83 -35.61 -4.21
C PRO A 353 -55.34 -34.64 -5.29
N ARG A 354 -54.79 -33.43 -5.30
CA ARG A 354 -55.06 -32.44 -6.34
C ARG A 354 -54.40 -32.87 -7.64
N LYS A 355 -55.17 -32.80 -8.74
CA LYS A 355 -54.72 -33.11 -10.11
C LYS A 355 -53.49 -32.26 -10.49
N PRO A 356 -52.47 -32.81 -11.15
CA PRO A 356 -51.28 -32.07 -11.53
C PRO A 356 -51.63 -30.91 -12.47
N THR A 357 -51.16 -29.72 -12.14
CA THR A 357 -51.22 -28.55 -13.01
C THR A 357 -50.14 -28.67 -14.09
N GLU A 358 -50.48 -28.38 -15.35
CA GLU A 358 -49.54 -28.39 -16.46
C GLU A 358 -48.39 -27.38 -16.26
N PRO A 359 -47.18 -27.67 -16.79
CA PRO A 359 -46.02 -26.81 -16.61
C PRO A 359 -46.19 -25.48 -17.36
N THR A 360 -46.08 -24.37 -16.63
CA THR A 360 -45.99 -23.02 -17.19
C THR A 360 -44.64 -22.85 -17.90
N GLU A 361 -44.65 -22.40 -19.16
CA GLU A 361 -43.43 -22.03 -19.89
C GLU A 361 -42.66 -20.90 -19.18
N PRO A 362 -41.32 -20.96 -19.16
CA PRO A 362 -40.51 -19.94 -18.49
C PRO A 362 -40.53 -18.62 -19.27
N THR A 363 -41.01 -17.57 -18.60
CA THR A 363 -40.85 -16.18 -19.03
C THR A 363 -39.36 -15.81 -19.03
N PRO A 364 -38.81 -15.20 -20.11
CA PRO A 364 -37.42 -14.75 -20.12
C PRO A 364 -37.20 -13.62 -19.10
N SER A 365 -36.20 -13.81 -18.24
CA SER A 365 -35.74 -12.83 -17.26
C SER A 365 -35.14 -11.61 -17.97
N PRO A 366 -35.33 -10.36 -17.47
CA PRO A 366 -34.60 -9.21 -17.98
C PRO A 366 -33.10 -9.43 -17.79
N ALA A 367 -32.31 -9.08 -18.80
CA ALA A 367 -30.86 -9.13 -18.77
C ALA A 367 -30.36 -8.16 -17.68
N ASP A 368 -29.86 -8.71 -16.59
CA ASP A 368 -29.07 -7.97 -15.62
C ASP A 368 -27.70 -7.70 -16.24
N ASN A 369 -27.36 -6.42 -16.44
CA ASN A 369 -26.02 -5.97 -16.78
C ASN A 369 -25.05 -6.33 -15.63
N CYS A 370 -24.53 -7.56 -15.67
CA CYS A 370 -23.64 -8.09 -14.65
C CYS A 370 -22.18 -7.85 -15.08
N SER A 371 -21.53 -6.85 -14.48
CA SER A 371 -20.08 -6.66 -14.64
C SER A 371 -19.31 -7.89 -14.11
N THR A 372 -18.44 -8.45 -14.95
CA THR A 372 -17.69 -9.69 -14.63
C THR A 372 -16.28 -9.34 -14.14
N ILE A 373 -15.95 -9.74 -12.92
CA ILE A 373 -14.58 -9.63 -12.36
C ILE A 373 -13.98 -11.02 -12.21
N VAL A 374 -12.89 -11.28 -12.94
CA VAL A 374 -12.12 -12.52 -12.86
C VAL A 374 -10.82 -12.25 -12.11
N ASN A 375 -10.74 -12.68 -10.85
CA ASN A 375 -9.60 -12.34 -9.99
C ASN A 375 -8.34 -13.16 -10.25
N HIS A 376 -8.47 -14.49 -10.40
CA HIS A 376 -7.32 -15.35 -10.63
C HIS A 376 -7.71 -16.58 -11.45
N VAL A 377 -7.00 -16.85 -12.55
CA VAL A 377 -7.15 -18.10 -13.29
C VAL A 377 -5.79 -18.72 -13.58
N SER A 378 -5.62 -19.98 -13.18
CA SER A 378 -4.42 -20.78 -13.46
C SER A 378 -4.78 -22.06 -14.18
N TYR A 379 -4.08 -22.36 -15.27
CA TYR A 379 -4.26 -23.61 -16.02
C TYR A 379 -2.93 -24.29 -16.29
N THR A 380 -2.90 -25.60 -16.13
CA THR A 380 -1.70 -26.43 -16.26
C THR A 380 -1.55 -27.08 -17.64
N THR A 381 -2.63 -27.36 -18.38
CA THR A 381 -2.59 -27.97 -19.73
C THR A 381 -3.83 -27.59 -20.56
N GLY A 382 -3.66 -27.20 -21.83
CA GLY A 382 -4.62 -26.36 -22.57
C GLY A 382 -5.66 -27.02 -23.49
N GLY A 383 -6.83 -26.39 -23.55
CA GLY A 383 -7.72 -26.26 -24.71
C GLY A 383 -7.83 -24.78 -25.14
N SER A 384 -8.56 -24.49 -26.23
CA SER A 384 -8.88 -23.11 -26.63
C SER A 384 -9.95 -22.52 -25.72
N TYR A 385 -9.73 -21.30 -25.21
CA TYR A 385 -10.69 -20.60 -24.37
C TYR A 385 -11.03 -19.25 -25.00
N SER A 386 -12.32 -18.94 -25.05
CA SER A 386 -12.84 -17.65 -25.46
C SER A 386 -13.76 -17.15 -24.35
N PHE A 387 -13.48 -15.95 -23.86
CA PHE A 387 -14.40 -15.23 -23.00
C PHE A 387 -15.16 -14.26 -23.89
N LEU A 388 -16.44 -14.53 -24.09
CA LEU A 388 -17.34 -13.61 -24.77
C LEU A 388 -17.99 -12.76 -23.68
N SER A 389 -17.75 -11.45 -23.70
CA SER A 389 -18.57 -10.49 -22.98
C SER A 389 -19.33 -9.69 -24.00
N ASP A 390 -20.65 -9.87 -24.02
CA ASP A 390 -21.57 -9.03 -24.76
C ASP A 390 -22.12 -8.00 -23.77
N ASP A 391 -21.89 -6.71 -24.02
CA ASP A 391 -22.48 -5.57 -23.29
C ASP A 391 -22.18 -5.50 -21.77
N SER A 392 -21.02 -5.98 -21.31
CA SER A 392 -20.60 -5.76 -19.93
C SER A 392 -19.10 -5.49 -19.74
N PHE A 393 -18.79 -4.57 -18.82
CA PHE A 393 -17.43 -4.26 -18.37
C PHE A 393 -16.75 -5.49 -17.75
N THR A 394 -15.56 -5.84 -18.25
CA THR A 394 -14.79 -7.01 -17.79
C THR A 394 -13.43 -6.60 -17.24
N VAL A 395 -13.12 -7.04 -16.01
CA VAL A 395 -11.79 -6.90 -15.39
C VAL A 395 -11.19 -8.28 -15.15
N VAL A 396 -9.99 -8.50 -15.67
CA VAL A 396 -9.21 -9.73 -15.42
C VAL A 396 -7.92 -9.36 -14.69
N ASN A 397 -7.79 -9.74 -13.43
CA ASN A 397 -6.68 -9.30 -12.58
C ASN A 397 -5.41 -10.13 -12.75
N HIS A 398 -5.49 -11.46 -12.68
CA HIS A 398 -4.32 -12.32 -12.83
C HIS A 398 -4.64 -13.57 -13.66
N ILE A 399 -3.85 -13.78 -14.72
CA ILE A 399 -3.90 -15.01 -15.50
C ILE A 399 -2.49 -15.60 -15.64
N SER A 400 -2.35 -16.86 -15.26
CA SER A 400 -1.07 -17.58 -15.33
C SER A 400 -1.22 -18.92 -16.06
N TYR A 401 -0.39 -19.14 -17.09
CA TYR A 401 -0.46 -20.33 -17.93
C TYR A 401 0.89 -21.03 -18.11
N ASN A 402 0.84 -22.37 -18.06
CA ASN A 402 2.01 -23.21 -18.32
C ASN A 402 2.23 -23.53 -19.82
N VAL A 403 1.19 -23.89 -20.57
CA VAL A 403 1.30 -24.25 -22.01
C VAL A 403 -0.03 -23.98 -22.74
N GLY A 404 -0.03 -23.25 -23.87
CA GLY A 404 -1.26 -22.94 -24.62
C GLY A 404 -1.12 -22.65 -26.12
N GLN A 405 -2.13 -23.02 -26.92
CA GLN A 405 -2.10 -22.96 -28.39
C GLN A 405 -2.74 -21.69 -29.01
N THR A 406 -3.85 -21.15 -28.49
CA THR A 406 -4.44 -19.88 -28.99
C THR A 406 -5.45 -19.32 -27.98
N TYR A 407 -5.46 -17.99 -27.75
CA TYR A 407 -6.42 -17.33 -26.86
C TYR A 407 -7.00 -16.07 -27.49
N SER A 408 -8.32 -15.89 -27.33
CA SER A 408 -9.05 -14.73 -27.84
C SER A 408 -9.99 -14.15 -26.78
N PHE A 409 -9.85 -12.86 -26.51
CA PHE A 409 -10.76 -12.07 -25.68
C PHE A 409 -11.47 -11.05 -26.56
N PRO A 410 -12.49 -11.46 -27.34
CA PRO A 410 -13.32 -10.49 -28.04
C PRO A 410 -14.13 -9.68 -27.02
N SER A 411 -14.01 -8.35 -27.11
CA SER A 411 -14.95 -7.44 -26.46
C SER A 411 -15.77 -6.71 -27.51
N TYR A 412 -17.09 -6.71 -27.33
CA TYR A 412 -18.04 -5.95 -28.12
C TYR A 412 -18.71 -4.90 -27.22
N GLY A 413 -18.51 -3.61 -27.52
CA GLY A 413 -19.27 -2.51 -26.92
C GLY A 413 -18.79 -1.94 -25.58
N ASP A 414 -18.05 -2.68 -24.74
CA ASP A 414 -17.61 -2.20 -23.41
C ASP A 414 -16.11 -2.38 -23.12
N PRO A 415 -15.49 -1.49 -22.31
CA PRO A 415 -14.05 -1.52 -22.08
C PRO A 415 -13.60 -2.78 -21.31
N THR A 416 -12.44 -3.32 -21.69
CA THR A 416 -11.82 -4.48 -21.04
C THR A 416 -10.50 -4.08 -20.39
N ILE A 417 -10.30 -4.43 -19.12
CA ILE A 417 -9.04 -4.22 -18.40
C ILE A 417 -8.41 -5.57 -18.06
N VAL A 418 -7.18 -5.78 -18.51
CA VAL A 418 -6.37 -6.97 -18.21
C VAL A 418 -5.13 -6.55 -17.44
N ASN A 419 -5.03 -6.95 -16.16
CA ASN A 419 -4.09 -6.37 -15.22
C ASN A 419 -2.71 -7.06 -15.25
N LEU A 420 -2.67 -8.39 -15.13
CA LEU A 420 -1.44 -9.18 -15.22
C LEU A 420 -1.68 -10.50 -15.97
N VAL A 421 -0.91 -10.71 -17.04
CA VAL A 421 -0.91 -11.97 -17.80
C VAL A 421 0.51 -12.53 -17.85
N SER A 422 0.66 -13.78 -17.41
CA SER A 422 1.94 -14.49 -17.39
C SER A 422 1.85 -15.80 -18.16
N TYR A 423 2.80 -16.04 -19.07
CA TYR A 423 2.89 -17.26 -19.85
C TYR A 423 4.29 -17.84 -19.80
N SER A 424 4.40 -19.15 -19.59
CA SER A 424 5.69 -19.84 -19.75
C SER A 424 5.92 -20.36 -21.17
N THR A 425 4.90 -20.83 -21.89
CA THR A 425 4.99 -21.19 -23.34
C THR A 425 3.66 -20.97 -24.07
N GLY A 426 3.66 -20.26 -25.21
CA GLY A 426 2.43 -20.07 -26.01
C GLY A 426 2.66 -19.70 -27.48
N THR A 427 1.73 -20.06 -28.38
CA THR A 427 1.85 -19.84 -29.83
C THR A 427 1.22 -18.53 -30.32
N SER A 428 0.04 -18.12 -29.82
CA SER A 428 -0.60 -16.86 -30.21
C SER A 428 -1.67 -16.36 -29.23
N SER A 429 -1.69 -15.05 -28.98
CA SER A 429 -2.77 -14.36 -28.25
C SER A 429 -3.35 -13.24 -29.10
N SER A 430 -4.68 -13.12 -29.10
CA SER A 430 -5.42 -12.06 -29.79
C SER A 430 -6.40 -11.38 -28.85
N PHE A 431 -6.46 -10.05 -28.90
CA PHE A 431 -7.44 -9.26 -28.15
C PHE A 431 -8.22 -8.41 -29.16
N PRO A 432 -9.14 -9.01 -29.93
CA PRO A 432 -9.98 -8.25 -30.84
C PRO A 432 -10.92 -7.36 -30.02
N SER A 433 -10.93 -6.06 -30.28
CA SER A 433 -11.91 -5.13 -29.74
C SER A 433 -12.69 -4.48 -30.87
N ASP A 434 -14.01 -4.57 -30.80
CA ASP A 434 -14.94 -3.90 -31.71
C ASP A 434 -15.89 -3.01 -30.89
N GLY A 435 -15.77 -1.69 -31.05
CA GLY A 435 -16.55 -0.70 -30.31
C GLY A 435 -16.09 -0.40 -28.88
N SER A 436 -14.89 -0.85 -28.45
CA SER A 436 -14.45 -0.63 -27.07
C SER A 436 -12.94 -0.51 -26.84
N SER A 437 -12.55 0.27 -25.82
CA SER A 437 -11.16 0.44 -25.40
C SER A 437 -10.65 -0.76 -24.60
N THR A 438 -9.46 -1.27 -24.95
CA THR A 438 -8.80 -2.35 -24.19
C THR A 438 -7.52 -1.84 -23.53
N ILE A 439 -7.40 -2.04 -22.21
CA ILE A 439 -6.20 -1.69 -21.43
C ILE A 439 -5.53 -2.97 -20.93
N VAL A 440 -4.25 -3.14 -21.27
CA VAL A 440 -3.43 -4.25 -20.80
C VAL A 440 -2.26 -3.71 -19.97
N ASN A 441 -2.29 -3.92 -18.65
CA ASN A 441 -1.34 -3.28 -17.74
C ASN A 441 0.03 -3.95 -17.73
N ARG A 442 0.08 -5.27 -17.51
CA ARG A 442 1.35 -5.99 -17.43
C ARG A 442 1.28 -7.35 -18.08
N VAL A 443 2.23 -7.60 -18.98
CA VAL A 443 2.30 -8.86 -19.69
C VAL A 443 3.73 -9.38 -19.63
N SER A 444 3.89 -10.63 -19.19
CA SER A 444 5.19 -11.28 -19.01
C SER A 444 5.24 -12.61 -19.75
N TYR A 445 6.27 -12.82 -20.56
CA TYR A 445 6.41 -14.00 -21.41
C TYR A 445 7.80 -14.63 -21.31
N ASN A 446 7.86 -15.97 -21.23
CA ASN A 446 9.13 -16.70 -21.34
C ASN A 446 9.45 -17.15 -22.78
N SER A 447 8.47 -17.56 -23.61
CA SER A 447 8.65 -17.91 -25.04
C SER A 447 7.35 -17.96 -25.86
N GLY A 448 7.32 -17.39 -27.08
CA GLY A 448 6.17 -17.47 -28.00
C GLY A 448 6.39 -16.91 -29.43
N GLN A 449 5.48 -17.18 -30.38
CA GLN A 449 5.72 -17.00 -31.84
C GLN A 449 5.08 -15.73 -32.47
N SER A 450 3.85 -15.33 -32.10
CA SER A 450 3.18 -14.18 -32.76
C SER A 450 2.04 -13.57 -31.93
N TYR A 451 1.87 -12.23 -32.03
CA TYR A 451 0.84 -11.49 -31.29
C TYR A 451 0.11 -10.49 -32.19
N SER A 452 -1.22 -10.40 -32.03
CA SER A 452 -2.06 -9.46 -32.76
C SER A 452 -3.05 -8.78 -31.82
N PHE A 453 -3.11 -7.45 -31.89
CA PHE A 453 -4.08 -6.61 -31.20
C PHE A 453 -4.92 -5.88 -32.24
N PRO A 454 -5.82 -6.58 -32.95
CA PRO A 454 -6.67 -5.92 -33.93
C PRO A 454 -7.69 -5.06 -33.16
N SER A 455 -7.64 -3.75 -33.40
CA SER A 455 -8.70 -2.85 -32.95
C SER A 455 -9.32 -2.15 -34.16
N TYR A 456 -10.64 -2.19 -34.20
CA TYR A 456 -11.41 -1.72 -35.35
C TYR A 456 -11.98 -0.31 -35.15
N SER A 457 -12.17 0.16 -33.92
CA SER A 457 -12.83 1.46 -33.64
C SER A 457 -12.26 2.29 -32.49
N ASP A 458 -11.54 1.69 -31.54
CA ASP A 458 -11.15 2.32 -30.26
C ASP A 458 -9.69 2.06 -29.87
N PRO A 459 -9.05 2.91 -29.05
CA PRO A 459 -7.64 2.75 -28.73
C PRO A 459 -7.37 1.52 -27.84
N THR A 460 -6.30 0.78 -28.19
CA THR A 460 -5.70 -0.24 -27.31
C THR A 460 -4.47 0.34 -26.61
N ILE A 461 -4.40 0.24 -25.28
CA ILE A 461 -3.27 0.72 -24.46
C ILE A 461 -2.56 -0.47 -23.85
N VAL A 462 -1.24 -0.56 -24.04
CA VAL A 462 -0.39 -1.60 -23.44
C VAL A 462 0.73 -0.95 -22.62
N ASN A 463 0.66 -1.07 -21.30
CA ASN A 463 1.51 -0.29 -20.37
C ASN A 463 2.87 -0.92 -20.10
N HIS A 464 2.96 -2.23 -19.90
CA HIS A 464 4.23 -2.91 -19.66
C HIS A 464 4.26 -4.29 -20.30
N VAL A 465 5.23 -4.50 -21.19
CA VAL A 465 5.52 -5.83 -21.70
C VAL A 465 6.95 -6.25 -21.46
N SER A 466 7.11 -7.44 -20.89
CA SER A 466 8.40 -8.10 -20.63
C SER A 466 8.46 -9.41 -21.41
N TYR A 467 9.58 -9.66 -22.10
CA TYR A 467 9.72 -10.79 -23.01
C TYR A 467 11.04 -11.56 -22.79
N GLY A 468 10.98 -12.87 -22.97
CA GLY A 468 12.11 -13.73 -23.34
C GLY A 468 12.41 -13.71 -24.85
N ASN A 469 13.16 -14.69 -25.35
CA ASN A 469 13.64 -14.71 -26.74
C ASN A 469 12.52 -14.91 -27.79
N GLY A 470 12.49 -14.00 -28.78
CA GLY A 470 11.71 -14.07 -30.03
C GLY A 470 10.24 -13.64 -29.89
N PRO A 471 9.82 -12.53 -30.53
CA PRO A 471 8.64 -12.63 -31.40
C PRO A 471 8.58 -11.63 -32.58
N SER A 472 7.64 -11.87 -33.51
CA SER A 472 7.13 -10.91 -34.51
C SER A 472 5.78 -10.32 -34.07
N TYR A 473 5.58 -9.01 -34.28
CA TYR A 473 4.34 -8.29 -33.93
C TYR A 473 3.59 -7.84 -35.18
N SER A 474 2.26 -7.92 -35.15
CA SER A 474 1.39 -7.24 -36.11
C SER A 474 0.36 -6.40 -35.37
N PHE A 475 0.28 -5.12 -35.72
CA PHE A 475 -0.71 -4.17 -35.23
C PHE A 475 -1.55 -3.68 -36.40
N PRO A 476 -2.46 -4.50 -36.96
CA PRO A 476 -3.40 -4.01 -37.95
C PRO A 476 -4.39 -3.08 -37.24
N SER A 477 -4.38 -1.79 -37.57
CA SER A 477 -5.46 -0.87 -37.25
C SER A 477 -5.95 -0.23 -38.53
N ASP A 478 -7.26 -0.26 -38.74
CA ASP A 478 -7.87 0.35 -39.92
C ASP A 478 -8.12 1.85 -39.69
N GLU A 479 -8.33 2.31 -38.43
CA GLU A 479 -8.58 3.74 -38.14
C GLU A 479 -8.08 4.27 -36.75
N CYS A 480 -7.28 3.53 -35.96
CA CYS A 480 -6.96 3.91 -34.57
C CYS A 480 -5.47 3.87 -34.15
N SER A 481 -5.14 4.68 -33.11
CA SER A 481 -3.80 4.84 -32.52
C SER A 481 -3.51 3.85 -31.39
N ILE A 482 -2.35 3.19 -31.45
CA ILE A 482 -1.86 2.26 -30.42
C ILE A 482 -0.75 2.92 -29.60
N ILE A 483 -0.85 2.86 -28.28
CA ILE A 483 0.18 3.37 -27.35
C ILE A 483 0.82 2.18 -26.63
N ALA A 484 2.09 1.90 -26.95
CA ALA A 484 2.87 0.83 -26.34
C ALA A 484 4.07 1.42 -25.57
N ASN A 485 4.09 1.21 -24.25
CA ASN A 485 5.20 1.62 -23.39
C ASN A 485 6.19 0.44 -23.23
N HIS A 486 7.35 0.55 -23.88
CA HIS A 486 8.39 -0.48 -23.84
C HIS A 486 9.36 -0.26 -22.68
N GLY A 487 9.46 -1.24 -21.77
CA GLY A 487 10.52 -1.31 -20.76
C GLY A 487 11.39 -2.55 -20.99
N GLN A 488 12.56 -2.38 -21.61
CA GLN A 488 13.59 -3.43 -21.63
C GLN A 488 14.27 -3.48 -20.25
N ARG A 489 14.26 -4.65 -19.60
CA ARG A 489 15.21 -5.01 -18.54
C ARG A 489 16.10 -6.13 -19.09
N TYR A 490 17.41 -5.88 -19.14
CA TYR A 490 18.43 -6.90 -19.36
C TYR A 490 18.67 -7.70 -18.08
#